data_AF-U6LD59-F1
#
_entry.id   AF-U6LD59-F1
#
_cell.length_a   1.000
_cell.length_b   1.000
_cell.length_c   1.000
_cell.angle_alpha   90.00
_cell.angle_beta   90.00
_cell.angle_gamma   90.00
#
_symmetry.space_group_name_H-M   'P 1'
#
loop_
_entity.id
_entity.type
_entity.pdbx_description
1 polymer ?
#
loop_
_entity_poly.entity_id
_entity_poly.type
_entity_poly.pdbx_seq_one_letter_code
_entity_poly.pdbx_strand_id
1 'polypeptide(L)'
;MGAACGKNKAKEPKRADPKELEEKKRQEEEEKAAAEAAAREAEQRAKAEAARAEAARAEAEAAEAKAREEEERAKAEAEAAAAAAAAEEARKAEEEARRQEEERRAAEEQRKAQEQARERETAEEAAVEQGAEQLPQKLGSGEKEKQLAAEDIASEATMETSRPMRKVSEPDHGAAHGGRKVRTVTPCDMTAVDETSMYVSKRCGCDIGPEHNENTCPVCRCIDLSDAPLLN
;
A
#
# COMPACT_ATOMS: atom_id res chain seq x y z
N MET A 1 -58.01 56.77 -75.34
CA MET A 1 -56.79 56.22 -74.72
C MET A 1 -55.70 57.27 -74.82
N GLY A 2 -55.49 58.07 -73.78
CA GLY A 2 -54.47 59.12 -73.74
C GLY A 2 -53.66 58.98 -72.47
N ALA A 3 -52.44 58.46 -72.58
CA ALA A 3 -51.53 58.28 -71.45
C ALA A 3 -50.78 59.59 -71.17
N ALA A 4 -51.07 60.22 -70.04
CA ALA A 4 -50.30 61.37 -69.55
C ALA A 4 -49.03 60.88 -68.84
N CYS A 5 -47.88 60.98 -69.49
CA CYS A 5 -46.57 60.84 -68.84
C CYS A 5 -46.30 62.07 -67.97
N GLY A 6 -46.56 61.97 -66.66
CA GLY A 6 -46.12 62.94 -65.66
C GLY A 6 -44.60 62.90 -65.51
N LYS A 7 -43.92 63.98 -65.88
CA LYS A 7 -42.47 64.15 -65.71
C LYS A 7 -42.15 64.22 -64.20
N ASN A 8 -41.66 63.14 -63.62
CA ASN A 8 -41.04 63.16 -62.29
C ASN A 8 -39.76 64.01 -62.35
N LYS A 9 -39.84 65.25 -61.87
CA LYS A 9 -38.65 66.07 -61.56
C LYS A 9 -37.96 65.45 -60.34
N ALA A 10 -37.04 64.53 -60.57
CA ALA A 10 -36.10 64.13 -59.53
C ALA A 10 -35.31 65.38 -59.10
N LYS A 11 -35.46 65.81 -57.84
CA LYS A 11 -34.62 66.86 -57.25
C LYS A 11 -33.17 66.37 -57.30
N GLU A 12 -32.28 67.15 -57.91
CA GLU A 12 -30.84 66.90 -57.82
C GLU A 12 -30.43 66.85 -56.34
N PRO A 13 -29.62 65.85 -55.92
CA PRO A 13 -29.18 65.76 -54.54
C PRO A 13 -28.34 67.00 -54.21
N LYS A 14 -28.74 67.74 -53.16
CA LYS A 14 -27.96 68.86 -52.63
C LYS A 14 -26.57 68.31 -52.27
N ARG A 15 -25.51 68.87 -52.87
CA ARG A 15 -24.13 68.56 -52.48
C ARG A 15 -23.98 68.91 -51.00
N ALA A 16 -23.47 67.97 -50.21
CA ALA A 16 -23.21 68.19 -48.79
C ALA A 16 -22.25 69.37 -48.62
N ASP A 17 -22.53 70.22 -47.63
CA ASP A 17 -21.70 71.39 -47.36
C ASP A 17 -20.31 70.92 -46.87
N PRO A 18 -19.21 71.52 -47.38
CA PRO A 18 -17.85 71.07 -47.06
C PRO A 18 -17.53 71.10 -45.57
N LYS A 19 -18.20 71.97 -44.79
CA LYS A 19 -18.06 72.05 -43.33
C LYS A 19 -18.68 70.84 -42.60
N GLU A 20 -19.82 70.33 -43.09
CA GLU A 20 -20.47 69.15 -42.50
C GLU A 20 -19.64 67.88 -42.75
N LEU A 21 -18.94 67.81 -43.88
CA LEU A 21 -18.02 66.70 -44.18
C LEU A 21 -16.77 66.71 -43.29
N GLU A 22 -16.28 67.88 -42.90
CA GLU A 22 -15.13 68.02 -41.99
C GLU A 22 -15.51 67.68 -40.55
N GLU A 23 -16.67 68.16 -40.08
CA GLU A 23 -17.20 67.82 -38.75
C GLU A 23 -17.48 66.31 -38.62
N LYS A 24 -18.08 65.70 -39.65
CA LYS A 24 -18.32 64.26 -39.68
C LYS A 24 -17.02 63.44 -39.63
N LYS A 25 -15.97 63.87 -40.33
CA LYS A 25 -14.65 63.22 -40.25
C LYS A 25 -14.04 63.31 -38.86
N ARG A 26 -14.14 64.48 -38.21
CA ARG A 26 -13.65 64.67 -36.84
C ARG A 26 -14.40 63.77 -35.84
N GLN A 27 -15.73 63.64 -35.98
CA GLN A 27 -16.53 62.74 -35.16
C GLN A 27 -16.14 61.26 -35.39
N GLU A 28 -15.90 60.85 -36.64
CA GLU A 28 -15.46 59.48 -36.96
C GLU A 28 -14.06 59.18 -36.41
N GLU A 29 -13.13 60.14 -36.46
CA GLU A 29 -11.80 60.00 -35.86
C GLU A 29 -11.85 59.94 -34.33
N GLU A 30 -12.71 60.73 -33.69
CA GLU A 30 -12.93 60.69 -32.24
C GLU A 30 -13.56 59.37 -31.80
N GLU A 31 -14.56 58.86 -32.52
CA GLU A 31 -15.18 57.57 -32.25
C GLU A 31 -14.19 56.41 -32.45
N LYS A 32 -13.36 56.48 -33.49
CA LYS A 32 -12.30 55.49 -33.74
C LYS A 32 -11.25 55.51 -32.63
N ALA A 33 -10.84 56.69 -32.17
CA ALA A 33 -9.89 56.82 -31.05
C ALA A 33 -10.49 56.31 -29.73
N ALA A 34 -11.77 56.58 -29.46
CA ALA A 34 -12.49 56.06 -28.31
C ALA A 34 -12.64 54.53 -28.35
N ALA A 35 -12.95 53.98 -29.52
CA ALA A 35 -13.06 52.53 -29.73
C ALA A 35 -11.70 51.83 -29.55
N GLU A 36 -10.61 52.42 -30.05
CA GLU A 36 -9.26 51.88 -29.85
C GLU A 36 -8.83 51.95 -28.38
N ALA A 37 -9.13 53.04 -27.67
CA ALA A 37 -8.87 53.15 -26.24
C ALA A 37 -9.66 52.11 -25.44
N ALA A 38 -10.94 51.91 -25.75
CA ALA A 38 -11.77 50.88 -25.11
C ALA A 38 -11.25 49.45 -25.40
N ALA A 39 -10.80 49.19 -26.62
CA ALA A 39 -10.20 47.90 -26.98
C ALA A 39 -8.91 47.62 -26.20
N ARG A 40 -8.03 48.63 -26.05
CA ARG A 40 -6.80 48.52 -25.25
C ARG A 40 -7.11 48.30 -23.77
N GLU A 41 -8.11 48.99 -23.22
CA GLU A 41 -8.52 48.79 -21.83
C GLU A 41 -9.11 47.38 -21.60
N ALA A 42 -9.94 46.90 -22.52
CA ALA A 42 -10.49 45.55 -22.47
C ALA A 42 -9.38 44.48 -22.53
N GLU A 43 -8.37 44.67 -23.39
CA GLU A 43 -7.21 43.77 -23.49
C GLU A 43 -6.39 43.77 -22.19
N GLN A 44 -6.15 44.94 -21.59
CA GLN A 44 -5.44 45.04 -20.31
C GLN A 44 -6.21 44.36 -19.17
N ARG A 45 -7.54 44.52 -19.12
CA ARG A 45 -8.40 43.84 -18.14
C ARG A 45 -8.35 42.33 -18.32
N ALA A 46 -8.46 41.83 -19.56
CA ALA A 46 -8.36 40.41 -19.87
C ALA A 46 -6.99 39.83 -19.49
N LYS A 47 -5.90 40.55 -19.75
CA LYS A 47 -4.54 40.14 -19.33
C LYS A 47 -4.40 40.11 -17.81
N ALA A 48 -4.94 41.11 -17.10
CA ALA A 48 -4.90 41.15 -15.64
C ALA A 48 -5.74 40.03 -15.00
N GLU A 49 -6.89 39.69 -15.58
CA GLU A 49 -7.72 38.57 -15.14
C GLU A 49 -7.02 37.23 -15.38
N ALA A 50 -6.42 37.02 -16.56
CA ALA A 50 -5.64 35.83 -16.86
C ALA A 50 -4.46 35.65 -15.88
N ALA A 51 -3.73 36.72 -15.59
CA ALA A 51 -2.63 36.68 -14.62
C ALA A 51 -3.11 36.36 -13.20
N ARG A 52 -4.27 36.89 -12.78
CA ARG A 52 -4.89 36.54 -11.49
C ARG A 52 -5.35 35.09 -11.44
N ALA A 53 -5.92 34.57 -12.53
CA ALA A 53 -6.34 33.18 -12.62
C ALA A 53 -5.15 32.22 -12.58
N GLU A 54 -4.03 32.57 -13.22
CA GLU A 54 -2.79 31.81 -13.16
C GLU A 54 -2.20 31.83 -11.74
N ALA A 55 -2.13 33.00 -11.10
CA ALA A 55 -1.66 33.12 -9.72
C ALA A 55 -2.52 32.29 -8.75
N ALA A 56 -3.85 32.32 -8.88
CA ALA A 56 -4.76 31.53 -8.06
C ALA A 56 -4.57 30.01 -8.26
N ARG A 57 -4.27 29.57 -9.48
CA ARG A 57 -3.94 28.15 -9.75
C ARG A 57 -2.62 27.74 -9.11
N ALA A 58 -1.59 28.58 -9.22
CA ALA A 58 -0.30 28.33 -8.59
C ALA A 58 -0.40 28.29 -7.06
N GLU A 59 -1.21 29.17 -6.46
CA GLU A 59 -1.47 29.14 -5.02
C GLU A 59 -2.24 27.88 -4.59
N ALA A 60 -3.23 27.45 -5.37
CA ALA A 60 -3.98 26.22 -5.09
C ALA A 60 -3.08 24.97 -5.17
N GLU A 61 -2.22 24.87 -6.18
CA GLU A 61 -1.26 23.78 -6.33
C GLU A 61 -0.24 23.77 -5.18
N ALA A 62 0.28 24.93 -4.78
CA ALA A 62 1.19 25.05 -3.65
C ALA A 62 0.52 24.68 -2.31
N ALA A 63 -0.76 25.02 -2.13
CA ALA A 63 -1.53 24.63 -0.95
C ALA A 63 -1.77 23.11 -0.93
N GLU A 64 -2.10 22.50 -2.06
CA GLU A 64 -2.27 21.05 -2.18
C GLU A 64 -0.96 20.30 -1.90
N ALA A 65 0.17 20.78 -2.44
CA ALA A 65 1.48 20.19 -2.19
C ALA A 65 1.84 20.22 -0.69
N LYS A 66 1.59 21.35 -0.01
CA LYS A 66 1.79 21.47 1.44
C LYS A 66 0.88 20.53 2.24
N ALA A 67 -0.39 20.41 1.84
CA ALA A 67 -1.32 19.49 2.50
C ALA A 67 -0.85 18.03 2.37
N ARG A 68 -0.35 17.63 1.20
CA ARG A 68 0.21 16.28 0.99
C ARG A 68 1.47 16.06 1.83
N GLU A 69 2.37 17.04 1.91
CA GLU A 69 3.57 16.95 2.75
C GLU A 69 3.21 16.84 4.25
N GLU A 70 2.23 17.60 4.71
CA GLU A 70 1.74 17.51 6.09
C GLU A 70 1.09 16.15 6.39
N GLU A 71 0.31 15.61 5.46
CA GLU A 71 -0.29 14.28 5.58
C GLU A 71 0.78 13.17 5.63
N GLU A 72 1.78 13.20 4.74
CA GLU A 72 2.88 12.24 4.77
C GLU A 72 3.68 12.34 6.07
N ARG A 73 3.94 13.57 6.55
CA ARG A 73 4.63 13.79 7.83
C ARG A 73 3.80 13.25 9.00
N ALA A 74 2.50 13.50 9.03
CA ALA A 74 1.62 12.98 10.08
C ALA A 74 1.56 11.45 10.06
N LYS A 75 1.51 10.84 8.88
CA LYS A 75 1.56 9.39 8.71
C LYS A 75 2.89 8.80 9.20
N ALA A 76 4.01 9.41 8.82
CA ALA A 76 5.34 8.99 9.28
C ALA A 76 5.50 9.13 10.80
N GLU A 77 4.97 10.20 11.39
CA GLU A 77 4.95 10.39 12.85
C GLU A 77 4.09 9.34 13.56
N ALA A 78 2.90 9.03 13.03
CA ALA A 78 2.03 8.00 13.56
C ALA A 78 2.66 6.60 13.47
N GLU A 79 3.32 6.27 12.36
CA GLU A 79 4.02 5.01 12.17
C GLU A 79 5.22 4.89 13.14
N ALA A 80 6.01 5.96 13.29
CA ALA A 80 7.12 5.99 14.24
C ALA A 80 6.63 5.83 15.69
N ALA A 81 5.53 6.48 16.07
CA ALA A 81 4.93 6.35 17.39
C ALA A 81 4.40 4.93 17.63
N ALA A 82 3.74 4.32 16.64
CA ALA A 82 3.26 2.94 16.72
C ALA A 82 4.42 1.94 16.85
N ALA A 83 5.50 2.13 16.08
CA ALA A 83 6.70 1.30 16.17
C ALA A 83 7.38 1.44 17.55
N ALA A 84 7.45 2.65 18.10
CA ALA A 84 7.99 2.88 19.44
C ALA A 84 7.16 2.20 20.54
N ALA A 85 5.82 2.31 20.46
CA ALA A 85 4.92 1.64 21.38
C ALA A 85 5.03 0.11 21.30
N ALA A 86 5.10 -0.45 20.09
CA ALA A 86 5.30 -1.89 19.89
C ALA A 86 6.65 -2.36 20.45
N ALA A 87 7.72 -1.57 20.29
CA ALA A 87 9.03 -1.88 20.85
C ALA A 87 9.05 -1.82 22.38
N GLU A 88 8.31 -0.88 23.00
CA GLU A 88 8.17 -0.80 24.45
C GLU A 88 7.40 -2.01 25.01
N GLU A 89 6.27 -2.37 24.38
CA GLU A 89 5.48 -3.55 24.76
C GLU A 89 6.30 -4.84 24.61
N ALA A 90 7.09 -4.98 23.55
CA ALA A 90 7.99 -6.11 23.38
C ALA A 90 9.04 -6.21 24.51
N ARG A 91 9.60 -5.07 24.95
CA ARG A 91 10.54 -5.03 26.08
C ARG A 91 9.88 -5.43 27.39
N LYS A 92 8.65 -4.98 27.66
CA LYS A 92 7.89 -5.38 28.85
C LYS A 92 7.60 -6.88 28.84
N ALA A 93 7.16 -7.41 27.69
CA ALA A 93 6.89 -8.83 27.53
C ALA A 93 8.15 -9.69 27.72
N GLU A 94 9.31 -9.25 27.21
CA GLU A 94 10.59 -9.92 27.42
C GLU A 94 11.01 -9.89 28.91
N GLU A 95 10.86 -8.75 29.58
CA GLU A 95 11.17 -8.63 31.00
C GLU A 95 10.25 -9.52 31.86
N GLU A 96 8.96 -9.56 31.55
CA GLU A 96 8.01 -10.43 32.24
C GLU A 96 8.34 -11.91 32.01
N ALA A 97 8.64 -12.31 30.77
CA ALA A 97 9.06 -13.66 30.46
C ALA A 97 10.32 -14.06 31.24
N ARG A 98 11.29 -13.14 31.38
CA ARG A 98 12.51 -13.38 32.19
C ARG A 98 12.17 -13.57 33.67
N ARG A 99 11.26 -12.77 34.23
CA ARG A 99 10.81 -12.91 35.63
C ARG A 99 10.10 -14.24 35.85
N GLN A 100 9.21 -14.65 34.94
CA GLN A 100 8.52 -15.94 35.01
C GLN A 100 9.50 -17.11 34.88
N GLU A 101 10.52 -17.01 34.03
CA GLU A 101 11.55 -18.05 33.91
C GLU A 101 12.38 -18.17 35.19
N GLU A 102 12.78 -17.05 35.79
CA GLU A 102 13.52 -17.04 37.05
C GLU A 102 12.69 -17.66 38.19
N GLU A 103 11.40 -17.34 38.29
CA GLU A 103 10.49 -17.93 39.27
C GLU A 103 10.33 -19.44 39.07
N ARG A 104 10.21 -19.90 37.81
CA ARG A 104 10.14 -21.33 37.49
C ARG A 104 11.43 -22.06 37.86
N ARG A 105 12.60 -21.47 37.60
CA ARG A 105 13.90 -22.04 37.97
C ARG A 105 14.04 -22.14 39.49
N ALA A 106 13.65 -21.11 40.23
CA ALA A 106 13.66 -21.12 41.70
C ALA A 106 12.71 -22.18 42.28
N ALA A 107 11.51 -22.32 41.72
CA ALA A 107 10.55 -23.35 42.14
C ALA A 107 11.07 -24.78 41.84
N GLU A 108 11.71 -25.00 40.69
CA GLU A 108 12.33 -26.29 40.36
C GLU A 108 13.48 -26.62 41.32
N GLU A 109 14.34 -25.65 41.65
CA GLU A 109 15.43 -25.82 42.61
C GLU A 109 14.89 -26.17 44.00
N GLN A 110 13.84 -25.50 44.46
CA GLN A 110 13.20 -25.81 45.74
C GLN A 110 12.60 -27.22 45.76
N ARG A 111 11.98 -27.68 44.65
CA ARG A 111 11.47 -29.07 44.55
C ARG A 111 12.60 -30.09 44.62
N LYS A 112 13.71 -29.86 43.90
CA LYS A 112 14.90 -30.73 43.96
C LYS A 112 15.51 -30.79 45.36
N ALA A 113 15.60 -29.65 46.05
CA ALA A 113 16.10 -29.59 47.42
C ALA A 113 15.19 -30.36 48.40
N GLN A 114 13.86 -30.23 48.26
CA GLN A 114 12.90 -30.98 49.06
C GLN A 114 12.97 -32.49 48.80
N GLU A 115 13.13 -32.90 47.54
CA GLU A 115 13.28 -34.31 47.15
C GLU A 115 14.55 -34.92 47.75
N GLN A 116 15.70 -34.23 47.63
CA GLN A 116 16.96 -34.66 48.25
C GLN A 116 16.88 -34.74 49.78
N ALA A 117 16.16 -33.81 50.43
CA ALA A 117 15.96 -33.86 51.88
C ALA A 117 15.13 -35.08 52.29
N ARG A 118 14.05 -35.38 51.55
CA ARG A 118 13.24 -36.59 51.79
C ARG A 118 14.03 -37.87 51.55
N GLU A 119 14.84 -37.92 50.49
CA GLU A 119 15.67 -39.10 50.20
C GLU A 119 16.68 -39.36 51.33
N ARG A 120 17.31 -38.29 51.87
CA ARG A 120 18.21 -38.40 53.03
C ARG A 120 17.49 -38.88 54.29
N GLU A 121 16.29 -38.36 54.56
CA GLU A 121 15.47 -38.80 55.70
C GLU A 121 15.12 -40.29 55.58
N THR A 122 14.67 -40.74 54.41
CA THR A 122 14.37 -42.16 54.16
C THR A 122 15.61 -43.06 54.23
N ALA A 123 16.78 -42.57 53.79
CA ALA A 123 18.04 -43.31 53.89
C ALA A 123 18.54 -43.40 55.34
N GLU A 124 18.32 -42.37 56.15
CA GLU A 124 18.64 -42.36 57.58
C GLU A 124 17.71 -43.30 58.36
N GLU A 125 16.41 -43.31 58.08
CA GLU A 125 15.46 -44.28 58.66
C GLU A 125 15.84 -45.72 58.29
N ALA A 126 16.16 -45.99 57.02
CA ALA A 126 16.61 -47.31 56.58
C ALA A 126 17.93 -47.75 57.23
N ALA A 127 18.85 -46.83 57.50
CA ALA A 127 20.10 -47.11 58.20
C ALA A 127 19.89 -47.39 59.70
N VAL A 128 18.91 -46.72 60.34
CA VAL A 128 18.52 -46.99 61.73
C VAL A 128 17.82 -48.34 61.85
N GLU A 129 16.97 -48.71 60.90
CA GLU A 129 16.32 -50.03 60.86
C GLU A 129 17.34 -51.17 60.69
N GLN A 130 18.32 -51.01 59.79
CA GLN A 130 19.42 -51.97 59.62
C GLN A 130 20.39 -51.99 60.81
N GLY A 131 20.51 -50.89 61.56
CA GLY A 131 21.31 -50.80 62.78
C GLY A 131 20.66 -51.44 64.02
N ALA A 132 19.33 -51.60 64.03
CA ALA A 132 18.60 -52.27 65.10
C ALA A 132 18.65 -53.81 65.00
N GLU A 133 19.03 -54.37 63.85
CA GLU A 133 19.06 -55.83 63.62
C GLU A 133 20.46 -56.49 63.71
N GLN A 134 21.55 -55.78 64.05
CA GLN A 134 22.88 -56.41 64.13
C GLN A 134 23.69 -56.14 65.41
N LEU A 135 23.76 -57.18 66.26
CA LEU A 135 24.88 -57.55 67.13
C LEU A 135 25.18 -59.06 66.89
N PRO A 136 26.43 -59.54 67.04
CA PRO A 136 27.33 -59.82 65.93
C PRO A 136 27.48 -61.33 65.67
N GLN A 137 27.59 -61.72 64.41
CA GLN A 137 28.14 -63.04 64.07
C GLN A 137 29.26 -62.95 63.02
N LYS A 138 30.21 -63.85 63.24
CA LYS A 138 31.57 -63.92 62.73
C LYS A 138 31.65 -64.27 61.24
N LEU A 139 32.76 -63.83 60.64
CA LEU A 139 33.63 -64.52 59.65
C LEU A 139 33.01 -65.57 58.71
N GLY A 140 33.18 -65.34 57.40
CA GLY A 140 33.28 -66.46 56.46
C GLY A 140 33.14 -66.10 54.97
N SER A 141 34.28 -65.82 54.33
CA SER A 141 34.73 -66.31 53.00
C SER A 141 33.79 -66.32 51.78
N GLY A 142 34.27 -65.79 50.65
CA GLY A 142 33.83 -66.25 49.33
C GLY A 142 34.22 -65.36 48.15
N GLU A 143 35.43 -65.51 47.63
CA GLU A 143 35.84 -65.04 46.30
C GLU A 143 34.95 -65.61 45.20
N LYS A 144 34.62 -64.80 44.17
CA LYS A 144 34.49 -65.28 42.78
C LYS A 144 34.52 -64.14 41.75
N GLU A 145 35.71 -64.01 41.19
CA GLU A 145 36.10 -63.61 39.85
C GLU A 145 35.12 -63.99 38.71
N LYS A 146 34.81 -63.06 37.80
CA LYS A 146 34.74 -63.30 36.33
C LYS A 146 34.58 -62.03 35.46
N GLN A 147 35.71 -61.59 34.93
CA GLN A 147 36.05 -61.23 33.53
C GLN A 147 34.98 -61.01 32.42
N LEU A 148 35.34 -60.00 31.58
CA LEU A 148 35.29 -59.88 30.10
C LEU A 148 33.90 -59.67 29.43
N ALA A 149 33.64 -58.52 28.80
CA ALA A 149 34.08 -58.05 27.47
C ALA A 149 33.50 -58.86 26.29
N ALA A 150 32.64 -58.23 25.48
CA ALA A 150 32.62 -58.33 24.01
C ALA A 150 31.41 -57.56 23.41
N GLU A 151 31.71 -56.86 22.33
CA GLU A 151 30.81 -56.26 21.34
C GLU A 151 30.13 -57.35 20.48
N ASP A 152 28.93 -57.08 19.94
CA ASP A 152 28.38 -57.62 18.66
C ASP A 152 26.98 -56.97 18.46
N ILE A 153 26.78 -56.00 17.56
CA ILE A 153 26.63 -56.04 16.09
C ILE A 153 25.18 -56.29 15.60
N ALA A 154 24.76 -55.36 14.72
CA ALA A 154 23.77 -55.44 13.64
C ALA A 154 22.29 -55.69 13.92
N SER A 155 21.49 -54.69 13.53
CA SER A 155 20.45 -54.92 12.52
C SER A 155 20.30 -53.68 11.63
N GLU A 156 20.76 -53.83 10.39
CA GLU A 156 20.54 -52.95 9.24
C GLU A 156 19.16 -53.18 8.58
N ALA A 157 18.82 -52.26 7.66
CA ALA A 157 17.90 -52.36 6.50
C ALA A 157 16.42 -52.02 6.74
N THR A 158 15.68 -51.21 5.95
CA THR A 158 15.82 -50.55 4.61
C THR A 158 14.58 -49.63 4.46
N MET A 159 14.52 -48.47 3.78
CA MET A 159 14.73 -48.12 2.35
C MET A 159 14.91 -46.58 2.25
N GLU A 160 15.88 -46.03 1.52
CA GLU A 160 15.92 -45.82 0.05
C GLU A 160 14.75 -44.94 -0.43
N THR A 161 14.96 -43.67 -0.80
CA THR A 161 15.26 -43.37 -2.22
C THR A 161 15.88 -41.98 -2.45
N SER A 162 16.95 -42.01 -3.24
CA SER A 162 17.34 -41.07 -4.32
C SER A 162 17.70 -39.61 -4.02
N ARG A 163 19.02 -39.41 -3.89
CA ARG A 163 19.81 -38.25 -4.39
C ARG A 163 19.83 -38.26 -5.93
N PRO A 164 20.14 -37.16 -6.67
CA PRO A 164 21.52 -36.65 -6.72
C PRO A 164 21.72 -35.13 -6.95
N MET A 165 23.00 -34.79 -6.92
CA MET A 165 23.67 -33.49 -6.91
C MET A 165 23.82 -32.80 -8.28
N ARG A 166 23.99 -31.45 -8.21
CA ARG A 166 24.67 -30.51 -9.16
C ARG A 166 23.89 -30.22 -10.47
N LYS A 167 23.87 -29.00 -11.02
CA LYS A 167 24.97 -28.07 -11.34
C LYS A 167 24.41 -26.64 -11.54
N VAL A 168 25.20 -25.64 -11.17
CA VAL A 168 25.04 -24.25 -11.64
C VAL A 168 25.55 -24.19 -13.08
N SER A 169 24.72 -23.73 -14.01
CA SER A 169 25.09 -23.07 -15.27
C SER A 169 23.83 -22.45 -15.88
N GLU A 170 23.78 -21.11 -15.90
CA GLU A 170 22.98 -20.33 -16.86
C GLU A 170 23.28 -20.79 -18.29
N PRO A 171 22.32 -20.71 -19.24
CA PRO A 171 21.97 -19.41 -19.84
C PRO A 171 20.49 -19.22 -20.26
N ASP A 172 20.10 -17.94 -20.27
CA ASP A 172 19.43 -17.20 -21.35
C ASP A 172 18.20 -17.79 -22.08
N HIS A 173 17.10 -17.05 -21.89
CA HIS A 173 16.00 -16.71 -22.80
C HIS A 173 15.37 -17.75 -23.76
N GLY A 174 14.07 -18.00 -23.51
CA GLY A 174 13.08 -18.02 -24.59
C GLY A 174 12.29 -19.32 -24.77
N ALA A 175 11.01 -19.14 -25.07
CA ALA A 175 9.99 -20.12 -25.48
C ALA A 175 9.38 -20.96 -24.35
N ALA A 176 8.22 -20.58 -23.82
CA ALA A 176 6.88 -20.73 -24.40
C ALA A 176 6.16 -21.98 -23.88
N HIS A 177 5.13 -21.71 -23.07
CA HIS A 177 3.90 -22.49 -22.85
C HIS A 177 4.02 -24.02 -22.65
N GLY A 178 3.97 -24.43 -21.38
CA GLY A 178 3.60 -25.82 -21.06
C GLY A 178 3.76 -26.15 -19.58
N GLY A 179 2.88 -25.64 -18.71
CA GLY A 179 2.90 -26.04 -17.30
C GLY A 179 2.32 -25.03 -16.32
N ARG A 180 1.14 -24.47 -16.58
CA ARG A 180 0.40 -23.78 -15.51
C ARG A 180 -0.38 -24.83 -14.73
N LYS A 181 0.09 -25.07 -13.50
CA LYS A 181 -0.65 -25.69 -12.40
C LYS A 181 -2.08 -25.14 -12.42
N VAL A 182 -3.06 -26.04 -12.33
CA VAL A 182 -4.47 -25.72 -12.17
C VAL A 182 -4.59 -24.76 -10.98
N ARG A 183 -4.72 -23.46 -11.27
CA ARG A 183 -5.06 -22.46 -10.28
C ARG A 183 -6.52 -22.75 -9.96
N THR A 184 -6.78 -23.20 -8.74
CA THR A 184 -8.10 -23.14 -8.14
C THR A 184 -8.65 -21.75 -8.44
N VAL A 185 -9.73 -21.68 -9.23
CA VAL A 185 -10.47 -20.45 -9.46
C VAL A 185 -11.11 -20.14 -8.12
N THR A 186 -10.42 -19.34 -7.30
CA THR A 186 -11.07 -18.59 -6.22
C THR A 186 -12.24 -17.89 -6.90
N PRO A 187 -13.51 -18.06 -6.45
CA PRO A 187 -14.61 -17.32 -7.05
C PRO A 187 -14.23 -15.85 -6.96
N CYS A 188 -14.02 -15.21 -8.10
CA CYS A 188 -13.75 -13.78 -8.15
C CYS A 188 -14.88 -13.12 -7.38
N ASP A 189 -14.54 -12.39 -6.34
CA ASP A 189 -15.54 -11.66 -5.57
C ASP A 189 -16.20 -10.67 -6.53
N MET A 190 -17.44 -10.95 -6.93
CA MET A 190 -18.15 -10.13 -7.92
C MET A 190 -18.31 -8.70 -7.41
N THR A 191 -18.26 -8.50 -6.10
CA THR A 191 -18.25 -7.19 -5.46
C THR A 191 -17.00 -6.37 -5.80
N ALA A 192 -15.82 -7.00 -5.88
CA ALA A 192 -14.57 -6.36 -6.26
C ALA A 192 -14.54 -6.00 -7.77
N VAL A 193 -15.19 -6.83 -8.60
CA VAL A 193 -15.44 -6.53 -10.02
C VAL A 193 -16.44 -5.37 -10.18
N ASP A 194 -17.44 -5.29 -9.32
CA ASP A 194 -18.41 -4.19 -9.28
C ASP A 194 -17.75 -2.88 -8.82
N GLU A 195 -16.81 -2.91 -7.87
CA GLU A 195 -16.09 -1.72 -7.44
C GLU A 195 -15.16 -1.14 -8.51
N THR A 196 -14.47 -2.00 -9.26
CA THR A 196 -13.61 -1.57 -10.38
C THR A 196 -14.42 -1.05 -11.55
N SER A 197 -15.54 -1.69 -11.90
CA SER A 197 -16.46 -1.17 -12.92
C SER A 197 -17.16 0.12 -12.47
N MET A 198 -17.51 0.26 -11.18
CA MET A 198 -17.99 1.53 -10.60
C MET A 198 -16.92 2.64 -10.65
N TYR A 199 -15.64 2.30 -10.48
CA TYR A 199 -14.55 3.26 -10.59
C TYR A 199 -14.37 3.76 -12.04
N VAL A 200 -14.44 2.84 -13.01
CA VAL A 200 -14.34 3.18 -14.44
C VAL A 200 -15.53 4.03 -14.89
N SER A 201 -16.75 3.72 -14.47
CA SER A 201 -17.94 4.52 -14.81
C SER A 201 -17.91 5.93 -14.22
N LYS A 202 -17.48 6.08 -12.96
CA LYS A 202 -17.34 7.40 -12.32
C LYS A 202 -16.34 8.30 -13.04
N ARG A 203 -15.25 7.76 -13.59
CA ARG A 203 -14.25 8.53 -14.35
C ARG A 203 -14.60 8.71 -15.83
N CYS A 204 -15.29 7.73 -16.43
CA CYS A 204 -15.69 7.78 -17.83
C CYS A 204 -16.97 8.60 -18.06
N GLY A 205 -17.78 8.82 -17.00
CA GLY A 205 -19.03 9.57 -17.04
C GLY A 205 -20.13 8.91 -17.88
N CYS A 206 -19.87 7.70 -18.38
CA CYS A 206 -20.81 6.90 -19.13
C CYS A 206 -21.58 6.03 -18.13
N ASP A 207 -22.89 6.22 -18.04
CA ASP A 207 -23.75 5.27 -17.33
C ASP A 207 -23.53 3.88 -17.95
N ILE A 208 -23.12 2.90 -17.14
CA ILE A 208 -22.94 1.50 -17.58
C ILE A 208 -24.33 0.91 -17.81
N GLY A 209 -25.00 1.37 -18.85
CA GLY A 209 -26.14 0.67 -19.40
C GLY A 209 -25.67 -0.62 -20.09
N PRO A 210 -26.59 -1.58 -20.32
CA PRO A 210 -26.28 -2.85 -20.99
C PRO A 210 -25.77 -2.70 -22.44
N GLU A 211 -25.84 -1.49 -23.02
CA GLU A 211 -25.33 -1.18 -24.35
C GLU A 211 -23.94 -0.50 -24.35
N HIS A 212 -23.36 -0.23 -23.18
CA HIS A 212 -22.04 0.40 -23.11
C HIS A 212 -20.93 -0.64 -23.28
N ASN A 213 -20.02 -0.40 -24.24
CA ASN A 213 -18.84 -1.25 -24.44
C ASN A 213 -17.57 -0.48 -24.08
N GLU A 214 -16.93 -0.90 -22.99
CA GLU A 214 -15.71 -0.31 -22.44
C GLU A 214 -14.54 -0.30 -23.44
N ASN A 215 -14.49 -1.29 -24.33
CA ASN A 215 -13.43 -1.41 -25.34
C ASN A 215 -13.61 -0.45 -26.53
N THR A 216 -14.78 0.17 -26.67
CA THR A 216 -15.10 1.08 -27.78
C THR A 216 -15.23 2.53 -27.32
N CYS A 217 -15.41 2.77 -26.03
CA CYS A 217 -15.51 4.11 -25.48
C CYS A 217 -14.13 4.80 -25.46
N PRO A 218 -13.93 5.92 -26.18
CA PRO A 218 -12.65 6.61 -26.22
C PRO A 218 -12.22 7.15 -24.85
N VAL A 219 -13.19 7.48 -23.99
CA VAL A 219 -12.93 7.94 -22.62
C VAL A 219 -12.43 6.76 -21.77
N CYS A 220 -13.13 5.61 -21.82
CA CYS A 220 -12.77 4.47 -20.99
C CYS A 220 -11.45 3.82 -21.42
N ARG A 221 -11.06 3.91 -22.71
CA ARG A 221 -9.73 3.47 -23.19
C ARG A 221 -8.57 4.36 -22.76
N CYS A 222 -8.85 5.60 -22.39
CA CYS A 222 -7.85 6.55 -21.92
C CYS A 222 -7.76 6.60 -20.39
N ILE A 223 -8.61 5.86 -19.67
CA ILE A 223 -8.51 5.73 -18.22
C ILE A 223 -7.39 4.74 -17.91
N ASP A 224 -6.33 5.26 -17.32
CA ASP A 224 -5.23 4.45 -16.82
C ASP A 224 -5.67 3.68 -15.57
N LEU A 225 -5.78 2.36 -15.69
CA LEU A 225 -6.13 1.45 -14.60
C LEU A 225 -4.95 1.15 -13.67
N SER A 226 -3.75 1.68 -13.97
CA SER A 226 -2.57 1.57 -13.09
C SER A 226 -2.78 2.24 -11.74
N ASP A 227 -3.70 3.21 -11.70
CA ASP A 227 -4.04 4.03 -10.53
C ASP A 227 -5.30 3.52 -9.81
N ALA A 228 -5.92 2.46 -10.34
CA ALA A 228 -7.00 1.76 -9.65
C ALA A 228 -6.38 0.92 -8.52
N PRO A 229 -6.94 0.96 -7.30
CA PRO A 229 -6.42 0.16 -6.20
C PRO A 229 -6.43 -1.32 -6.63
N LEU A 230 -5.24 -1.92 -6.72
CA LEU A 230 -5.11 -3.35 -6.98
C LEU A 230 -5.74 -4.08 -5.79
N LEU A 231 -6.95 -4.57 -6.00
CA LEU A 231 -7.67 -5.43 -5.06
C LEU A 231 -6.83 -6.71 -4.86
N ASN A 232 -6.33 -6.91 -3.64
CA ASN A 232 -5.67 -8.14 -3.20
C ASN A 232 -6.70 -9.17 -2.74
#